data_AF-A0A5K3FLX7-F1
#
_entry.id   AF-A0A5K3FLX7-F1
#
_cell.length_a   1.000
_cell.length_b   1.000
_cell.length_c   1.000
_cell.angle_alpha   90.00
_cell.angle_beta   90.00
_cell.angle_gamma   90.00
#
_symmetry.space_group_name_H-M   'P 1'
#
loop_
_entity.id
_entity.type
_entity.pdbx_description
1 polymer ?
#
loop_
_entity_poly.entity_id
_entity_poly.type
_entity_poly.pdbx_seq_one_letter_code
_entity_poly.pdbx_strand_id
1 'polypeptide(L)'
;MFLNLDNQLETNVAAQHFRLENERLQKEVSTLEQRVKHLQEEFSRQEKLESTNNELQAQLRHHADRLAEAHALARRYEEQIQVLKSTLKEVKNELDGKLDKLVMKNLLISCLKLPPAKRPEAFCALGSVLDFTTEDFNLLGFNEPVAKNWKDLFWNSALPKQHETEPKESFVEMFAIFLEKESSPPNQLRLPTDYLKAHGVGTEVETASQITRRLEVSSASAVKQRLPLTSDAPLGPISSQRKQIKSKNPLLSGLSHVKPSSLE
;
A
#
# COMPACT_ATOMS: atom_id res chain seq x y z
N MET A 1 -2.36 106.17 -30.53
CA MET A 1 -3.24 105.02 -30.81
C MET A 1 -2.49 103.70 -30.94
N PHE A 2 -1.31 103.65 -31.59
CA PHE A 2 -0.55 102.41 -31.81
C PHE A 2 -0.09 101.69 -30.51
N LEU A 3 0.36 102.42 -29.50
CA LEU A 3 0.83 101.84 -28.22
C LEU A 3 -0.24 101.03 -27.44
N ASN A 4 -1.53 101.23 -27.73
CA ASN A 4 -2.61 100.49 -27.06
C ASN A 4 -2.85 99.11 -27.70
N LEU A 5 -2.61 99.00 -29.01
CA LEU A 5 -2.82 97.77 -29.76
C LEU A 5 -1.72 96.74 -29.47
N ASP A 6 -0.46 97.19 -29.35
CA ASP A 6 0.67 96.32 -29.03
C ASP A 6 0.55 95.73 -27.61
N ASN A 7 0.16 96.56 -26.62
CA ASN A 7 -0.13 96.08 -25.26
C ASN A 7 -1.29 95.07 -25.22
N GLN A 8 -2.32 95.27 -26.05
CA GLN A 8 -3.45 94.35 -26.13
C GLN A 8 -3.07 93.01 -26.79
N LEU A 9 -2.11 93.04 -27.73
CA LEU A 9 -1.59 91.84 -28.37
C LEU A 9 -0.71 91.02 -27.41
N GLU A 10 0.21 91.68 -26.68
CA GLU A 10 1.09 91.02 -25.71
C GLU A 10 0.30 90.36 -24.57
N THR A 11 -0.72 91.05 -24.06
CA THR A 11 -1.61 90.48 -23.03
C THR A 11 -2.40 89.28 -23.54
N ASN A 12 -2.82 89.27 -24.80
CA ASN A 12 -3.49 88.13 -25.42
C ASN A 12 -2.53 86.95 -25.61
N VAL A 13 -1.32 87.18 -26.11
CA VAL A 13 -0.30 86.14 -26.26
C VAL A 13 0.08 85.54 -24.91
N ALA A 14 0.28 86.36 -23.88
CA ALA A 14 0.53 85.88 -22.52
C ALA A 14 -0.64 85.06 -21.98
N ALA A 15 -1.88 85.52 -22.15
CA ALA A 15 -3.07 84.79 -21.73
C ALA A 15 -3.21 83.42 -22.44
N GLN A 16 -2.88 83.35 -23.73
CA GLN A 16 -2.86 82.09 -24.48
C GLN A 16 -1.77 81.14 -23.97
N HIS A 17 -0.57 81.65 -23.69
CA HIS A 17 0.52 80.86 -23.11
C HIS A 17 0.13 80.27 -21.74
N PHE A 18 -0.43 81.09 -20.85
CA PHE A 18 -0.93 80.61 -19.54
C PHE A 18 -2.02 79.55 -19.68
N ARG A 19 -2.90 79.69 -20.67
CA ARG A 19 -3.95 78.70 -20.94
C ARG A 19 -3.37 77.36 -21.42
N LEU A 20 -2.40 77.38 -22.33
CA LEU A 20 -1.73 76.17 -22.82
C LEU A 20 -0.96 75.47 -21.70
N GLU A 21 -0.25 76.22 -20.86
CA GLU A 21 0.51 75.66 -19.74
C GLU A 21 -0.44 75.06 -18.67
N ASN A 22 -1.56 75.71 -18.38
CA ASN A 22 -2.60 75.13 -17.51
C ASN A 22 -3.18 73.83 -18.08
N GLU A 23 -3.43 73.77 -19.39
CA GLU A 23 -3.91 72.54 -20.04
C GLU A 23 -2.86 71.42 -19.96
N ARG A 24 -1.58 71.76 -20.16
CA ARG A 24 -0.46 70.81 -20.03
C ARG A 24 -0.37 70.26 -18.61
N LEU A 25 -0.40 71.14 -17.61
CA LEU A 25 -0.37 70.76 -16.19
C LEU A 25 -1.60 69.92 -15.80
N GLN A 26 -2.78 70.27 -16.30
CA GLN A 26 -3.99 69.50 -16.04
C GLN A 26 -3.92 68.09 -16.62
N LYS A 27 -3.37 67.94 -17.83
CA LYS A 27 -3.08 66.63 -18.42
C LYS A 27 -2.09 65.86 -17.57
N GLU A 28 -0.99 66.48 -17.15
CA GLU A 28 0.02 65.84 -16.30
C GLU A 28 -0.57 65.36 -14.97
N VAL A 29 -1.34 66.21 -14.27
CA VAL A 29 -2.06 65.85 -13.04
C VAL A 29 -2.99 64.66 -13.29
N SER A 30 -3.80 64.69 -14.34
CA SER A 30 -4.71 63.57 -14.64
C SER A 30 -3.96 62.25 -14.90
N THR A 31 -2.81 62.29 -15.58
CA THR A 31 -2.00 61.09 -15.84
C THR A 31 -1.36 60.56 -14.56
N LEU A 32 -0.90 61.46 -13.68
CA LEU A 32 -0.35 61.09 -12.38
C LEU A 32 -1.43 60.48 -11.48
N GLU A 33 -2.62 61.06 -11.44
CA GLU A 33 -3.76 60.50 -10.71
C GLU A 33 -4.15 59.11 -11.21
N GLN A 34 -4.15 58.88 -12.52
CA GLN A 34 -4.39 57.56 -13.09
C GLN A 34 -3.30 56.56 -12.67
N ARG A 35 -2.03 56.96 -12.69
CA ARG A 35 -0.92 56.10 -12.23
C ARG A 35 -1.02 55.78 -10.75
N VAL A 36 -1.38 56.75 -9.92
CA VAL A 36 -1.58 56.53 -8.47
C VAL A 36 -2.72 55.55 -8.23
N LYS A 37 -3.86 55.71 -8.91
CA LYS A 37 -4.98 54.77 -8.81
C LYS A 37 -4.58 53.36 -9.25
N HIS A 38 -3.89 53.24 -10.38
CA HIS A 38 -3.41 51.95 -10.86
C HIS A 38 -2.45 51.28 -9.86
N LEU A 39 -1.47 52.02 -9.32
CA LEU A 39 -0.55 51.49 -8.31
C LEU A 39 -1.28 51.08 -7.02
N GLN A 40 -2.31 51.83 -6.63
CA GLN A 40 -3.14 51.48 -5.47
C GLN A 40 -3.91 50.17 -5.70
N GLU A 41 -4.47 49.97 -6.90
CA GLU A 41 -5.12 48.71 -7.27
C GLU A 41 -4.13 47.53 -7.27
N GLU A 42 -2.94 47.72 -7.83
CA GLU A 42 -1.88 46.70 -7.83
C GLU A 42 -1.45 46.35 -6.40
N PHE A 43 -1.31 47.34 -5.52
CA PHE A 43 -0.97 47.13 -4.11
C PHE A 43 -2.07 46.36 -3.38
N SER A 44 -3.34 46.74 -3.55
CA SER A 44 -4.47 46.00 -2.98
C SER A 44 -4.59 44.57 -3.55
N ARG A 45 -4.20 44.35 -4.81
CA ARG A 45 -4.12 42.99 -5.37
C ARG A 45 -3.01 42.18 -4.72
N GLN A 46 -1.83 42.78 -4.54
CA GLN A 46 -0.69 42.12 -3.92
C GLN A 46 -0.95 41.77 -2.46
N GLU A 47 -1.59 42.66 -1.69
CA GLU A 47 -2.00 42.41 -0.31
C GLU A 47 -2.96 41.21 -0.21
N LYS A 48 -3.93 41.12 -1.12
CA LYS A 48 -4.83 39.95 -1.20
C LYS A 48 -4.06 38.67 -1.49
N LEU A 49 -3.12 38.71 -2.45
CA LEU A 49 -2.30 37.55 -2.77
C LEU A 49 -1.43 37.13 -1.58
N GLU A 50 -0.83 38.09 -0.87
CA GLU A 50 -0.04 37.82 0.33
C GLU A 50 -0.90 37.19 1.45
N SER A 51 -2.09 37.73 1.69
CA SER A 51 -3.06 37.16 2.64
C SER A 51 -3.42 35.72 2.27
N THR A 52 -3.72 35.44 1.00
CA THR A 52 -4.00 34.07 0.55
C THR A 52 -2.78 33.16 0.66
N ASN A 53 -1.57 33.66 0.44
CA ASN A 53 -0.34 32.89 0.58
C ASN A 53 -0.10 32.51 2.04
N ASN A 54 -0.29 33.45 2.97
CA ASN A 54 -0.18 33.22 4.40
C ASN A 54 -1.18 32.18 4.89
N GLU A 55 -2.44 32.25 4.42
CA GLU A 55 -3.47 31.24 4.74
C GLU A 55 -3.09 29.85 4.20
N LEU A 56 -2.66 29.76 2.94
CA LEU A 56 -2.20 28.50 2.36
C LEU A 56 -0.97 27.95 3.10
N GLN A 57 -0.06 28.82 3.54
CA GLN A 57 1.10 28.41 4.33
C GLN A 57 0.70 27.88 5.71
N ALA A 58 -0.30 28.50 6.35
CA ALA A 58 -0.86 28.01 7.60
C ALA A 58 -1.52 26.63 7.42
N GLN A 59 -2.30 26.44 6.35
CA GLN A 59 -2.90 25.15 6.02
C GLN A 59 -1.83 24.08 5.74
N LEU A 60 -0.78 24.43 5.01
CA LEU A 60 0.32 23.50 4.73
C LEU A 60 1.02 23.06 6.01
N ARG A 61 1.29 23.98 6.94
CA ARG A 61 1.84 23.65 8.26
C ARG A 61 0.92 22.72 9.04
N HIS A 62 -0.37 23.04 9.09
CA HIS A 62 -1.36 22.21 9.77
C HIS A 62 -1.43 20.77 9.19
N HIS A 63 -1.40 20.64 7.86
CA HIS A 63 -1.38 19.34 7.21
C HIS A 63 -0.07 18.58 7.45
N ALA A 64 1.08 19.28 7.46
CA ALA A 64 2.37 18.68 7.78
C ALA A 64 2.40 18.12 9.21
N ASP A 65 1.85 18.86 10.18
CA ASP A 65 1.76 18.42 11.57
C ASP A 65 0.88 17.16 11.70
N ARG A 66 -0.30 17.15 11.06
CA ARG A 66 -1.19 15.99 11.04
C ARG A 66 -0.54 14.76 10.39
N LEU A 67 0.23 14.95 9.31
CA LEU A 67 1.00 13.89 8.68
C LEU A 67 2.08 13.35 9.62
N ALA A 68 2.81 14.23 10.30
CA ALA A 68 3.82 13.83 11.27
C ALA A 68 3.22 13.01 12.43
N GLU A 69 2.07 13.41 12.95
CA GLU A 69 1.32 12.66 13.97
C GLU A 69 0.88 11.30 13.46
N ALA A 70 0.30 11.22 12.26
CA ALA A 70 -0.12 9.97 11.65
C ALA A 70 1.07 9.01 11.45
N HIS A 71 2.21 9.52 10.98
CA HIS A 71 3.43 8.74 10.85
C HIS A 71 3.98 8.27 12.21
N ALA A 72 3.89 9.09 13.25
CA ALA A 72 4.28 8.69 14.60
C ALA A 72 3.39 7.57 15.15
N LEU A 73 2.07 7.65 14.93
CA LEU A 73 1.13 6.59 15.30
C LEU A 73 1.37 5.30 14.52
N ALA A 74 1.60 5.40 13.21
CA ALA A 74 1.91 4.24 12.38
C ALA A 74 3.16 3.50 12.89
N ARG A 75 4.23 4.24 13.23
CA ARG A 75 5.44 3.65 13.83
C ARG A 75 5.16 2.96 15.15
N ARG A 76 4.37 3.57 16.05
CA ARG A 76 3.99 2.94 17.32
C ARG A 76 3.22 1.64 17.12
N TYR A 77 2.29 1.60 16.17
CA TYR A 77 1.56 0.36 15.88
C TYR A 77 2.46 -0.71 15.26
N GLU A 78 3.39 -0.32 14.39
CA GLU A 78 4.38 -1.25 13.82
C GLU A 78 5.28 -1.86 14.91
N GLU A 79 5.77 -1.04 15.85
CA GLU A 79 6.51 -1.50 17.02
C GLU A 79 5.67 -2.47 17.89
N GLN A 80 4.41 -2.14 18.17
CA GLN A 80 3.51 -3.02 18.92
C GLN A 80 3.27 -4.36 18.21
N ILE A 81 3.06 -4.33 16.88
CA ILE A 81 2.90 -5.53 16.07
C ILE A 81 4.17 -6.37 16.12
N GLN A 82 5.35 -5.75 16.07
CA GLN A 82 6.62 -6.47 16.16
C GLN A 82 6.80 -7.14 17.53
N VAL A 83 6.46 -6.45 18.62
CA VAL A 83 6.47 -7.02 19.98
C VAL A 83 5.50 -8.20 20.06
N LEU A 84 4.25 -8.04 19.61
CA LEU A 84 3.25 -9.12 19.63
C LEU A 84 3.66 -10.32 18.78
N LYS A 85 4.30 -10.10 17.62
CA LYS A 85 4.85 -11.19 16.81
C LYS A 85 5.97 -11.92 17.54
N SER A 86 6.84 -11.20 18.24
CA SER A 86 7.94 -11.79 19.01
C SER A 86 7.42 -12.63 20.18
N THR A 87 6.42 -12.13 20.93
CA THR A 87 5.82 -12.87 22.04
C THR A 87 5.04 -14.09 21.54
N LEU A 88 4.30 -13.98 20.43
CA LEU A 88 3.64 -15.13 19.82
C LEU A 88 4.64 -16.21 19.43
N LYS A 89 5.78 -15.82 18.85
CA LYS A 89 6.84 -16.76 18.49
C LYS A 89 7.44 -17.45 19.73
N GLU A 90 7.68 -16.71 20.79
CA GLU A 90 8.20 -17.25 22.05
C GLU A 90 7.21 -18.23 22.69
N VAL A 91 5.94 -17.85 22.81
CA VAL A 91 4.86 -18.72 23.33
C VAL A 91 4.70 -19.97 22.46
N LYS A 92 4.77 -19.83 21.13
CA LYS A 92 4.74 -20.98 20.22
C LYS A 92 5.90 -21.93 20.49
N ASN A 93 7.12 -21.42 20.58
CA ASN A 93 8.31 -22.25 20.85
C ASN A 93 8.21 -22.96 22.22
N GLU A 94 7.68 -22.27 23.22
CA GLU A 94 7.45 -22.84 24.55
C GLU A 94 6.38 -23.94 24.53
N LEU A 95 5.27 -23.70 23.83
CA LEU A 95 4.19 -24.67 23.67
C LEU A 95 4.65 -25.89 22.87
N ASP A 96 5.31 -25.70 21.73
CA ASP A 96 5.82 -26.79 20.90
C ASP A 96 6.75 -27.69 21.73
N GLY A 97 7.69 -27.11 22.50
CA GLY A 97 8.62 -27.89 23.32
C GLY A 97 8.01 -28.56 24.56
N LYS A 98 6.96 -27.98 25.17
CA LYS A 98 6.30 -28.55 26.37
C LYS A 98 5.22 -29.56 26.00
N LEU A 99 4.41 -29.26 24.98
CA LEU A 99 3.33 -30.11 24.52
C LEU A 99 3.90 -31.42 23.98
N ASP A 100 4.94 -31.35 23.15
CA ASP A 100 5.59 -32.54 22.61
C ASP A 100 6.11 -33.47 23.73
N LYS A 101 6.84 -32.92 24.70
CA LYS A 101 7.31 -33.69 25.86
C LYS A 101 6.17 -34.30 26.69
N LEU A 102 5.09 -33.55 26.92
CA LEU A 102 3.95 -34.04 27.69
C LEU A 102 3.19 -35.14 26.94
N VAL A 103 2.96 -34.95 25.63
CA VAL A 103 2.31 -35.92 24.75
C VAL A 103 3.15 -37.19 24.67
N MET A 104 4.44 -37.07 24.38
CA MET A 104 5.38 -38.20 24.36
C MET A 104 5.41 -38.94 25.70
N LYS A 105 5.48 -38.22 26.82
CA LYS A 105 5.40 -38.84 28.15
C LYS A 105 4.11 -39.63 28.35
N ASN A 106 2.95 -39.05 28.02
CA ASN A 106 1.66 -39.69 28.20
C ASN A 106 1.48 -40.91 27.27
N LEU A 107 2.02 -40.83 26.06
CA LEU A 107 1.99 -41.90 25.07
C LEU A 107 2.85 -43.08 25.54
N LEU A 108 4.07 -42.82 26.01
CA LEU A 108 4.95 -43.82 26.64
C LEU A 108 4.31 -44.45 27.88
N ILE A 109 3.71 -43.66 28.77
CA ILE A 109 2.98 -44.18 29.94
C ILE A 109 1.84 -45.09 29.50
N SER A 110 1.12 -44.74 28.45
CA SER A 110 0.01 -45.54 27.91
C SER A 110 0.51 -46.88 27.36
N CYS A 111 1.63 -46.90 26.64
CA CYS A 111 2.29 -48.13 26.19
C CYS A 111 2.76 -49.01 27.36
N LEU A 112 3.29 -48.41 28.43
CA LEU A 112 3.77 -49.13 29.61
C LEU A 112 2.65 -49.69 30.51
N LYS A 113 1.48 -49.05 30.53
CA LYS A 113 0.30 -49.51 31.29
C LYS A 113 -0.35 -50.76 30.69
N LEU A 114 -0.11 -51.06 29.42
CA LEU A 114 -0.66 -52.26 28.77
C LEU A 114 -0.11 -53.54 29.41
N PRO A 115 -0.86 -54.66 29.32
CA PRO A 115 -0.36 -55.98 29.73
C PRO A 115 0.94 -56.32 28.98
N PRO A 116 1.91 -57.03 29.61
CA PRO A 116 3.19 -57.35 28.99
C PRO A 116 3.05 -57.89 27.55
N ALA A 117 2.18 -58.87 27.34
CA ALA A 117 1.98 -59.47 26.01
C ALA A 117 1.64 -58.47 24.88
N LYS A 118 1.07 -57.30 25.19
CA LYS A 118 0.62 -56.29 24.21
C LYS A 118 1.52 -55.06 24.12
N ARG A 119 2.51 -54.91 25.00
CA ARG A 119 3.45 -53.78 24.95
C ARG A 119 4.29 -53.74 23.66
N PRO A 120 4.87 -54.84 23.16
CA PRO A 120 5.68 -54.77 21.93
C PRO A 120 4.85 -54.28 20.73
N GLU A 121 3.61 -54.75 20.59
CA GLU A 121 2.68 -54.28 19.56
C GLU A 121 2.37 -52.79 19.70
N ALA A 122 2.14 -52.30 20.92
CA ALA A 122 1.89 -50.88 21.18
C ALA A 122 3.12 -49.98 20.94
N PHE A 123 4.33 -50.50 21.19
CA PHE A 123 5.56 -49.78 20.85
C PHE A 123 5.87 -49.83 19.35
N CYS A 124 5.52 -50.91 18.65
CA CYS A 124 5.57 -50.94 17.18
C CYS A 124 4.64 -49.91 16.58
N ALA A 125 3.38 -49.85 17.04
CA ALA A 125 2.42 -48.84 16.60
C ALA A 125 2.89 -47.41 16.93
N LEU A 126 3.49 -47.21 18.11
CA LEU A 126 4.09 -45.93 18.49
C LEU A 126 5.25 -45.55 17.56
N GLY A 127 6.16 -46.47 17.28
CA GLY A 127 7.25 -46.25 16.34
C GLY A 127 6.75 -45.94 14.93
N SER A 128 5.68 -46.60 14.46
CA SER A 128 5.09 -46.28 13.15
C SER A 128 4.46 -44.89 13.10
N VAL A 129 3.96 -44.37 14.22
CA VAL A 129 3.45 -42.99 14.32
C VAL A 129 4.59 -41.97 14.39
N LEU A 130 5.77 -42.40 14.85
CA LEU A 130 6.99 -41.58 14.97
C LEU A 130 7.97 -41.82 13.80
N ASP A 131 7.52 -42.47 12.73
CA ASP A 131 8.31 -42.80 11.53
C ASP A 131 9.62 -43.57 11.82
N PHE A 132 9.60 -44.49 12.78
CA PHE A 132 10.72 -45.40 13.03
C PHE A 132 10.96 -46.30 11.82
N THR A 133 12.23 -46.41 11.45
CA THR A 133 12.68 -47.31 10.39
C THR A 133 12.71 -48.74 10.89
N THR A 134 12.77 -49.69 9.96
CA THR A 134 12.97 -51.12 10.29
C THR A 134 14.26 -51.36 11.09
N GLU A 135 15.28 -50.51 10.91
CA GLU A 135 16.54 -50.54 11.66
C GLU A 135 16.32 -50.13 13.13
N ASP A 136 15.50 -49.11 13.37
CA ASP A 136 15.15 -48.65 14.72
C ASP A 136 14.36 -49.72 15.51
N PHE A 137 13.42 -50.40 14.84
CA PHE A 137 12.67 -51.51 15.45
C PHE A 137 13.56 -52.73 15.78
N ASN A 138 14.57 -53.00 14.96
CA ASN A 138 15.56 -54.04 15.19
C ASN A 138 16.47 -53.67 16.38
N LEU A 139 16.89 -52.41 16.49
CA LEU A 139 17.67 -51.91 17.62
C LEU A 139 16.91 -52.03 18.94
N LEU A 140 15.58 -51.83 18.90
CA LEU A 140 14.70 -51.95 20.06
C LEU A 140 14.33 -53.42 20.41
N GLY A 141 14.76 -54.40 19.61
CA GLY A 141 14.55 -55.82 19.88
C GLY A 141 13.09 -56.28 19.80
N PHE A 142 12.22 -55.53 19.10
CA PHE A 142 10.79 -55.88 18.97
C PHE A 142 10.52 -57.06 18.03
N ASN A 143 11.47 -57.40 17.16
CA ASN A 143 11.36 -58.50 16.19
C ASN A 143 11.82 -59.87 16.73
N GLU A 144 12.29 -59.94 17.97
CA GLU A 144 12.75 -61.19 18.58
C GLU A 144 11.71 -61.74 19.58
N PRO A 145 11.41 -63.06 19.60
CA PRO A 145 10.36 -63.65 20.44
C PRO A 145 10.63 -63.58 21.97
N VAL A 146 11.65 -62.86 22.42
CA VAL A 146 12.03 -62.71 23.83
C VAL A 146 11.37 -61.48 24.41
N ALA A 147 10.04 -61.56 24.50
CA ALA A 147 9.23 -60.52 25.11
C ALA A 147 9.31 -60.56 26.68
N LYS A 148 10.49 -60.80 27.26
CA LYS A 148 10.68 -60.95 28.72
C LYS A 148 11.59 -59.89 29.34
N ASN A 149 12.49 -59.27 28.59
CA ASN A 149 13.60 -58.47 29.16
C ASN A 149 13.67 -57.02 28.67
N TRP A 150 12.56 -56.40 28.29
CA TRP A 150 12.57 -55.01 27.76
C TRP A 150 13.08 -53.99 28.79
N LYS A 151 12.97 -54.32 30.09
CA LYS A 151 13.51 -53.51 31.18
C LYS A 151 15.03 -53.39 31.12
N ASP A 152 15.72 -54.43 30.67
CA ASP A 152 17.18 -54.42 30.52
C ASP A 152 17.62 -53.57 29.33
N LEU A 153 16.78 -53.44 28.30
CA LEU A 153 17.09 -52.63 27.12
C LEU A 153 17.07 -51.12 27.42
N PHE A 154 16.15 -50.67 28.29
CA PHE A 154 16.09 -49.27 28.70
C PHE A 154 17.16 -48.93 29.76
N TRP A 155 17.53 -49.87 30.65
CA TRP A 155 18.50 -49.63 31.73
C TRP A 155 19.96 -49.99 31.42
N ASN A 156 20.23 -50.84 30.42
CA ASN A 156 21.58 -51.18 29.97
C ASN A 156 21.94 -50.56 28.61
N SER A 157 21.54 -49.32 28.36
CA SER A 157 22.01 -48.56 27.19
C SER A 157 23.46 -48.13 27.41
N ALA A 158 24.39 -49.06 27.19
CA ALA A 158 25.74 -48.73 26.77
C ALA A 158 25.66 -48.30 25.30
N LEU A 159 25.89 -47.01 25.08
CA LEU A 159 25.93 -46.30 23.81
C LEU A 159 26.56 -47.12 22.65
N PRO A 160 25.81 -47.42 21.55
CA PRO A 160 26.43 -47.88 20.32
C PRO A 160 26.85 -46.68 19.45
N LYS A 161 28.01 -46.85 18.80
CA LYS A 161 28.65 -45.88 17.90
C LYS A 161 27.76 -45.52 16.71
N GLN A 162 27.77 -44.23 16.37
CA GLN A 162 27.21 -43.66 15.14
C GLN A 162 27.66 -44.47 13.92
N HIS A 163 26.68 -44.97 13.16
CA HIS A 163 26.84 -45.21 11.73
C HIS A 163 26.20 -44.02 11.01
N GLU A 164 27.04 -43.20 10.38
CA GLU A 164 26.61 -42.21 9.41
C GLU A 164 26.15 -42.94 8.14
N THR A 165 24.85 -42.89 7.86
CA THR A 165 24.30 -43.13 6.54
C THR A 165 23.45 -41.92 6.16
N GLU A 166 24.08 -41.04 5.38
CA GLU A 166 23.49 -39.92 4.65
C GLU A 166 22.12 -40.28 4.01
N PRO A 167 21.04 -39.54 4.30
CA PRO A 167 19.80 -39.68 3.55
C PRO A 167 19.88 -38.84 2.27
N LYS A 168 20.05 -39.53 1.13
CA LYS A 168 19.83 -38.98 -0.21
C LYS A 168 18.34 -38.80 -0.43
N GLU A 169 17.81 -37.64 -0.04
CA GLU A 169 16.67 -36.91 -0.65
C GLU A 169 16.19 -35.85 0.34
N SER A 170 16.35 -34.58 -0.04
CA SER A 170 15.97 -33.45 0.79
C SER A 170 14.45 -33.30 0.81
N PHE A 171 13.87 -32.90 1.95
CA PHE A 171 12.43 -32.63 2.13
C PHE A 171 11.80 -31.79 1.01
N VAL A 172 12.59 -30.90 0.40
CA VAL A 172 12.18 -30.06 -0.75
C VAL A 172 11.83 -30.90 -1.99
N GLU A 173 12.54 -32.00 -2.22
CA GLU A 173 12.32 -32.93 -3.32
C GLU A 173 11.03 -33.73 -3.11
N MET A 174 10.80 -34.20 -1.88
CA MET A 174 9.56 -34.87 -1.49
C MET A 174 8.34 -33.94 -1.59
N PHE A 175 8.52 -32.66 -1.25
CA PHE A 175 7.48 -31.64 -1.40
C PHE A 175 7.19 -31.30 -2.87
N ALA A 176 8.22 -31.28 -3.73
CA ALA A 176 8.04 -31.08 -5.18
C ALA A 176 7.28 -32.25 -5.82
N ILE A 177 7.59 -33.50 -5.45
CA ILE A 177 6.88 -34.70 -5.91
C ILE A 177 5.42 -34.67 -5.45
N PHE A 178 5.16 -34.21 -4.23
CA PHE A 178 3.80 -34.07 -3.71
C PHE A 178 2.98 -33.03 -4.51
N LEU A 179 3.55 -31.85 -4.77
CA LEU A 179 2.90 -30.82 -5.59
C LEU A 179 2.63 -31.31 -7.01
N GLU A 180 3.56 -32.05 -7.60
CA GLU A 180 3.38 -32.60 -8.95
C GLU A 180 2.24 -33.63 -8.98
N LYS A 181 2.15 -34.48 -7.97
CA LYS A 181 1.10 -35.51 -7.82
C LYS A 181 -0.29 -34.93 -7.53
N GLU A 182 -0.37 -33.83 -6.78
CA GLU A 182 -1.66 -33.17 -6.47
C GLU A 182 -2.08 -32.15 -7.55
N SER A 183 -1.13 -31.62 -8.33
CA SER A 183 -1.43 -30.69 -9.43
C SER A 183 -2.12 -31.32 -10.63
N SER A 184 -2.20 -32.65 -10.69
CA SER A 184 -2.96 -33.37 -11.71
C SER A 184 -4.43 -33.48 -11.29
N PRO A 185 -5.38 -32.76 -11.93
CA PRO A 185 -6.78 -32.80 -11.53
C PRO A 185 -7.32 -34.23 -11.67
N PRO A 186 -8.05 -34.76 -10.67
CA PRO A 186 -8.79 -36.00 -10.86
C PRO A 186 -9.79 -35.78 -12.00
N ASN A 187 -9.70 -36.62 -13.03
CA ASN A 187 -10.61 -36.64 -14.16
C ASN A 187 -12.06 -36.52 -13.67
N GLN A 188 -12.68 -35.38 -14.00
CA GLN A 188 -14.11 -35.08 -14.01
C GLN A 188 -14.96 -36.03 -13.14
N LEU A 189 -15.18 -35.65 -11.89
CA LEU A 189 -16.37 -36.09 -11.15
C LEU A 189 -17.60 -35.68 -11.96
N ARG A 190 -18.13 -36.61 -12.75
CA ARG A 190 -19.40 -36.43 -13.47
C ARG A 190 -20.50 -36.23 -12.45
N LEU A 191 -21.09 -35.04 -12.48
CA LEU A 191 -22.26 -34.74 -11.68
C LEU A 191 -23.48 -35.38 -12.38
N PRO A 192 -24.49 -35.86 -11.63
CA PRO A 192 -25.73 -36.43 -12.22
C PRO A 192 -26.46 -35.51 -13.20
N THR A 193 -26.10 -34.22 -13.27
CA THR A 193 -26.62 -33.23 -14.22
C THR A 193 -25.99 -33.31 -15.62
N ASP A 194 -24.85 -33.99 -15.79
CA ASP A 194 -24.18 -34.11 -17.10
C ASP A 194 -24.95 -35.03 -18.07
N TYR A 195 -25.83 -35.90 -17.55
CA TYR A 195 -26.73 -36.73 -18.36
C TYR A 195 -27.89 -35.94 -18.98
N LEU A 196 -28.23 -34.76 -18.45
CA LEU A 196 -29.33 -33.94 -18.95
C LEU A 196 -28.95 -33.13 -20.19
N LYS A 197 -27.65 -32.98 -20.47
CA LYS A 197 -27.16 -32.24 -21.66
C LYS A 197 -26.97 -33.12 -22.90
N ALA A 198 -27.13 -34.45 -22.76
CA ALA A 198 -26.96 -35.41 -23.85
C ALA A 198 -28.27 -35.76 -24.59
N HIS A 199 -29.43 -35.22 -24.16
CA HIS A 199 -30.71 -35.35 -24.86
C HIS A 199 -31.32 -33.97 -25.08
N GLY A 200 -30.94 -33.34 -26.20
CA GLY A 200 -31.48 -32.06 -26.65
C GLY A 200 -31.04 -31.77 -28.08
N VAL A 201 -31.42 -32.65 -29.01
CA VAL A 201 -31.33 -32.42 -30.46
C VAL A 201 -32.71 -31.96 -30.94
N GLY A 202 -32.71 -30.81 -31.64
CA GLY A 202 -33.88 -30.20 -32.29
C GLY A 202 -34.63 -29.25 -31.34
N THR A 203 -35.05 -28.04 -31.71
CA THR A 203 -35.31 -27.42 -33.02
C THR A 203 -35.61 -25.93 -32.73
N GLU A 204 -35.18 -25.02 -33.61
CA GLU A 204 -35.74 -23.67 -33.87
C GLU A 204 -35.75 -22.60 -32.73
N VAL A 205 -35.07 -21.46 -32.91
CA VAL A 205 -35.55 -20.17 -33.51
C VAL A 205 -36.54 -19.40 -32.60
N GLU A 206 -36.22 -18.10 -32.45
CA GLU A 206 -37.12 -16.97 -32.11
C GLU A 206 -37.49 -16.60 -30.64
N THR A 207 -36.90 -15.46 -30.22
CA THR A 207 -37.54 -14.22 -29.72
C THR A 207 -38.47 -14.18 -28.49
N ALA A 208 -38.44 -12.98 -27.88
CA ALA A 208 -39.45 -12.35 -27.01
C ALA A 208 -39.43 -12.79 -25.53
N SER A 209 -38.90 -11.95 -24.65
CA SER A 209 -39.62 -10.85 -23.96
C SER A 209 -40.57 -11.31 -22.85
N GLN A 210 -40.26 -10.77 -21.67
CA GLN A 210 -41.21 -10.13 -20.76
C GLN A 210 -42.05 -10.99 -19.77
N ILE A 211 -41.85 -10.60 -18.50
CA ILE A 211 -42.88 -10.26 -17.52
C ILE A 211 -43.52 -11.41 -16.73
N THR A 212 -43.16 -11.45 -15.45
CA THR A 212 -44.11 -11.58 -14.32
C THR A 212 -43.44 -10.89 -13.12
N ARG A 213 -43.75 -9.62 -12.79
CA ARG A 213 -44.84 -9.13 -11.90
C ARG A 213 -45.11 -10.09 -10.73
N ARG A 214 -45.31 -9.68 -9.49
CA ARG A 214 -45.30 -8.42 -8.71
C ARG A 214 -45.85 -8.88 -7.35
N LEU A 215 -45.28 -8.49 -6.22
CA LEU A 215 -46.06 -8.25 -4.99
C LEU A 215 -45.19 -7.46 -4.00
N GLU A 216 -45.67 -6.26 -3.72
CA GLU A 216 -45.14 -5.26 -2.81
C GLU A 216 -45.43 -5.63 -1.35
N VAL A 217 -44.54 -5.28 -0.42
CA VAL A 217 -44.90 -4.62 0.85
C VAL A 217 -43.81 -3.59 1.18
N SER A 218 -44.25 -2.34 1.34
CA SER A 218 -43.47 -1.14 1.66
C SER A 218 -43.06 -1.02 3.14
N SER A 219 -41.93 -0.34 3.39
CA SER A 219 -41.66 0.68 4.45
C SER A 219 -40.13 0.74 4.68
N ALA A 220 -39.38 1.84 4.78
CA ALA A 220 -39.69 3.26 4.92
C ALA A 220 -38.48 4.15 4.51
N SER A 221 -38.81 5.41 4.17
CA SER A 221 -38.04 6.65 4.36
C SER A 221 -36.75 6.92 3.56
N ALA A 222 -36.87 7.71 2.49
CA ALA A 222 -35.80 8.56 1.96
C ALA A 222 -36.37 9.94 1.63
N VAL A 223 -35.94 10.96 2.37
CA VAL A 223 -36.26 12.37 2.10
C VAL A 223 -35.30 12.91 1.06
N LYS A 224 -35.89 13.53 0.03
CA LYS A 224 -35.28 14.22 -1.11
C LYS A 224 -34.76 15.61 -0.72
N GLN A 225 -33.69 16.05 -1.38
CA GLN A 225 -33.52 17.39 -1.98
C GLN A 225 -32.31 17.30 -2.94
N ARG A 226 -32.46 17.13 -4.27
CA ARG A 226 -32.96 17.99 -5.37
C ARG A 226 -31.92 19.04 -5.86
N LEU A 227 -31.06 18.60 -6.80
CA LEU A 227 -30.67 19.14 -8.15
C LEU A 227 -30.34 20.66 -8.34
N PRO A 228 -29.66 21.11 -9.42
CA PRO A 228 -29.19 20.39 -10.63
C PRO A 228 -27.75 20.70 -11.13
N LEU A 229 -27.31 19.80 -12.02
CA LEU A 229 -26.23 19.94 -13.00
C LEU A 229 -26.65 20.86 -14.16
N THR A 230 -25.71 21.63 -14.72
CA THR A 230 -25.79 22.09 -16.11
C THR A 230 -24.45 21.89 -16.85
N SER A 231 -24.59 21.40 -18.08
CA SER A 231 -23.74 21.59 -19.27
C SER A 231 -22.39 20.87 -19.40
N ASP A 232 -22.45 19.72 -20.08
CA ASP A 232 -21.76 19.41 -21.35
C ASP A 232 -20.46 20.15 -21.70
N ALA A 233 -19.36 19.40 -21.83
CA ALA A 233 -18.51 19.33 -23.04
C ALA A 233 -17.34 18.30 -22.88
N PRO A 234 -16.84 17.72 -23.99
CA PRO A 234 -16.21 16.39 -24.00
C PRO A 234 -14.67 16.37 -23.91
N LEU A 235 -14.17 15.20 -23.54
CA LEU A 235 -12.77 14.76 -23.53
C LEU A 235 -12.07 14.92 -24.90
N GLY A 236 -10.82 15.37 -24.88
CA GLY A 236 -9.86 15.29 -25.97
C GLY A 236 -8.41 15.19 -25.44
N PRO A 237 -7.47 14.54 -26.15
CA PRO A 237 -6.34 13.84 -25.54
C PRO A 237 -5.04 14.65 -25.46
N ILE A 238 -4.15 14.12 -24.62
CA ILE A 238 -2.76 14.48 -24.35
C ILE A 238 -1.94 14.65 -25.64
N SER A 239 -1.19 15.76 -25.74
CA SER A 239 0.00 15.85 -26.59
C SER A 239 1.10 16.63 -25.87
N SER A 240 2.22 15.95 -25.65
CA SER A 240 3.46 16.44 -25.08
C SER A 240 4.21 17.33 -26.09
N GLN A 241 4.51 18.59 -25.73
CA GLN A 241 5.68 19.27 -26.28
C GLN A 241 6.39 20.11 -25.23
N ARG A 242 7.47 19.53 -24.73
CA ARG A 242 8.60 20.18 -24.05
C ARG A 242 9.26 21.15 -25.04
N LYS A 243 9.21 22.46 -24.79
CA LYS A 243 10.12 23.44 -25.39
C LYS A 243 10.94 24.11 -24.29
N GLN A 244 12.23 23.79 -24.27
CA GLN A 244 13.25 24.55 -23.57
C GLN A 244 13.32 25.96 -24.18
N ILE A 245 13.07 26.99 -23.38
CA ILE A 245 13.41 28.35 -23.74
C ILE A 245 14.73 28.68 -23.04
N LYS A 246 15.76 28.81 -23.88
CA LYS A 246 17.13 29.18 -23.55
C LYS A 246 17.16 30.70 -23.33
N SER A 247 17.13 31.18 -22.09
CA SER A 247 17.33 32.60 -21.80
C SER A 247 18.82 32.95 -21.92
N LYS A 248 19.16 33.73 -22.96
CA LYS A 248 20.44 34.43 -23.07
C LYS A 248 20.31 35.73 -22.28
N ASN A 249 20.87 35.78 -21.08
CA ASN A 249 21.12 37.02 -20.34
C ASN A 249 22.59 37.42 -20.54
N PRO A 250 22.91 38.53 -21.20
CA PRO A 250 24.29 38.90 -21.52
C PRO A 250 24.92 39.86 -20.50
N LEU A 251 24.77 39.62 -19.18
CA LEU A 251 25.33 40.51 -18.15
C LEU A 251 26.05 39.85 -16.96
N LEU A 252 26.39 38.55 -17.03
CA LEU A 252 27.04 37.85 -15.89
C LEU A 252 28.25 36.98 -16.27
N SER A 253 28.84 37.18 -17.45
CA SER A 253 29.99 36.39 -17.92
C SER A 253 31.34 36.95 -17.42
N GLY A 254 31.49 37.14 -16.11
CA GLY A 254 32.67 37.81 -15.60
C GLY A 254 33.00 37.59 -14.13
N LEU A 255 32.92 36.36 -13.60
CA LEU A 255 33.67 35.98 -12.40
C LEU A 255 34.14 34.53 -12.53
N SER A 256 35.38 34.38 -12.98
CA SER A 256 36.11 33.12 -13.08
C SER A 256 36.52 32.59 -11.70
N HIS A 257 36.24 31.30 -11.49
CA HIS A 257 37.07 30.31 -10.79
C HIS A 257 38.17 30.84 -9.85
N VAL A 258 37.93 30.73 -8.54
CA VAL A 258 39.00 30.65 -7.53
C VAL A 258 38.96 29.26 -6.90
N LYS A 259 40.07 28.55 -7.11
CA LYS A 259 40.38 27.20 -6.62
C LYS A 259 40.63 27.25 -5.10
N PRO A 260 40.11 26.31 -4.29
CA PRO A 260 40.51 26.23 -2.89
C PRO A 260 41.88 25.54 -2.80
N SER A 261 42.87 26.28 -2.32
CA SER A 261 44.15 25.76 -1.84
C SER A 261 43.95 25.13 -0.46
N SER A 262 44.19 23.83 -0.37
CA SER A 262 44.50 23.14 0.88
C SER A 262 45.78 23.72 1.48
N LEU A 263 45.75 23.97 2.78
CA LEU A 263 46.93 24.13 3.61
C LEU A 263 46.84 23.12 4.75
N GLU A 264 47.87 22.28 4.81
CA GLU A 264 48.42 21.69 6.04
C GLU A 264 48.90 22.79 7.00
#